data_AF-A0A1Y2ZUZ3-F1
#
_entry.id   AF-A0A1Y2ZUZ3-F1
#
_cell.length_a   1.000
_cell.length_b   1.000
_cell.length_c   1.000
_cell.angle_alpha   90.00
_cell.angle_beta   90.00
_cell.angle_gamma   90.00
#
_symmetry.space_group_name_H-M   'P 1'
#
loop_
_entity.id
_entity.type
_entity.pdbx_description
1 polymer ?
#
loop_
_entity_poly.entity_id
_entity_poly.type
_entity_poly.pdbx_seq_one_letter_code
_entity_poly.pdbx_strand_id
1 'polypeptide(L)'
;MWSWSTAGLATSFNYLYLESNEGTASGGHSALQLADQIYHYQHVDSGYIRLIRQDVTTFHHSYRFLQNRPLHSSRVDVSDDTLTLLKDHFNQLYANQELLFKALANVQTDRVFLQHLLHQQPADNVLQMKGLGLFKASVPPNQTLQHLQILIQKTYGTDFLAERFEQLNKAITTLTPSDWSKPLATPVYTLAEHYQDVQTARHAIQLLQHDTIAANTVILSEPLTLADTQRLEHFQQQLQNNILSLLNSNRPDWGYALLINIARLMAVNESLTRQQWVFIDDFANDSEQVPSEQIPNLSAQLQDAQQQWLAAKPSIQFSEINYSRLEMTANHYAELSKAELGKTVRYAGEQALPDKYVPLIIDSVPNLNIAELNQALTDLNAYETRLHEQLAHHNRYDLVTRNCVTELFRSLDGAILSSSASRLTNASNTHFEQALGGHIRADYNFIPWVAFQSVQAKFRVSDSQLLPSYHGLQLEKLANQPLNSLKEISTLTSSSYSFNANDAWFLFFTDDTVLLRPLLGAFNTATAITQSVFGLFSLPFDDGENLHAGAVGFLMSAPELVFINIRKGSYPYLPRSLLLDHTEY
;
A
#
# COMPACT_ATOMS: atom_id res chain seq x y z
N MET A 1 33.37 -18.42 43.09
CA MET A 1 33.05 -17.39 42.07
C MET A 1 32.90 -18.10 40.74
N TRP A 2 31.68 -18.45 40.38
CA TRP A 2 31.33 -18.87 39.01
C TRP A 2 30.50 -17.71 38.47
N SER A 3 31.09 -16.91 37.58
CA SER A 3 30.36 -15.84 36.91
C SER A 3 29.50 -16.49 35.84
N TRP A 4 28.19 -16.38 36.01
CA TRP A 4 27.24 -16.66 34.94
C TRP A 4 27.40 -15.52 33.94
N SER A 5 28.00 -15.80 32.78
CA SER A 5 27.87 -14.90 31.63
C SER A 5 26.40 -14.94 31.24
N THR A 6 25.69 -13.84 31.44
CA THR A 6 24.42 -13.61 30.77
C THR A 6 24.69 -13.64 29.27
N ALA A 7 24.34 -14.75 28.62
CA ALA A 7 24.25 -14.81 27.17
C ALA A 7 23.25 -13.72 26.77
N GLY A 8 23.75 -12.63 26.17
CA GLY A 8 22.88 -11.67 25.52
C GLY A 8 22.11 -12.42 24.44
N LEU A 9 20.79 -12.22 24.37
CA LEU A 9 19.97 -12.72 23.28
C LEU A 9 20.66 -12.29 21.97
N ALA A 10 21.03 -13.24 21.13
CA ALA A 10 21.64 -12.94 19.85
C ALA A 10 20.64 -12.13 19.00
N THR A 11 21.12 -11.02 18.46
CA THR A 11 20.37 -10.19 17.53
C THR A 11 20.25 -10.92 16.20
N SER A 12 19.09 -10.84 15.56
CA SER A 12 18.80 -11.65 14.38
C SER A 12 17.92 -10.92 13.38
N PHE A 13 17.91 -11.42 12.15
CA PHE A 13 16.91 -11.10 11.13
C PHE A 13 16.27 -12.39 10.60
N ASN A 14 15.13 -12.29 9.91
CA ASN A 14 14.54 -13.45 9.25
C ASN A 14 14.69 -13.36 7.73
N TYR A 15 15.18 -14.44 7.11
CA TYR A 15 15.06 -14.65 5.68
C TYR A 15 13.77 -15.43 5.42
N LEU A 16 12.91 -14.89 4.56
CA LEU A 16 11.58 -15.41 4.30
C LEU A 16 11.51 -15.98 2.88
N TYR A 17 10.88 -17.15 2.76
CA TYR A 17 10.49 -17.75 1.49
C TYR A 17 9.00 -18.02 1.49
N LEU A 18 8.31 -17.57 0.44
CA LEU A 18 6.90 -17.80 0.22
C LEU A 18 6.71 -18.71 -0.97
N GLU A 19 5.87 -19.73 -0.82
CA GLU A 19 5.63 -20.69 -1.89
C GLU A 19 4.94 -20.05 -3.10
N SER A 20 4.98 -20.71 -4.24
CA SER A 20 4.36 -20.25 -5.48
C SER A 20 2.84 -20.20 -5.38
N ASN A 21 2.21 -19.24 -6.07
CA ASN A 21 0.76 -19.12 -6.25
C ASN A 21 0.49 -18.75 -7.73
N GLU A 22 -0.66 -19.17 -8.27
CA GLU A 22 -1.20 -18.82 -9.58
C GLU A 22 -1.30 -17.32 -9.91
N GLY A 23 -1.45 -16.44 -8.91
CA GLY A 23 -1.61 -14.99 -9.11
C GLY A 23 -0.29 -14.26 -9.42
N THR A 24 0.71 -14.38 -8.54
CA THR A 24 2.01 -13.69 -8.71
C THR A 24 3.20 -14.55 -8.28
N ALA A 25 4.25 -14.52 -9.10
CA ALA A 25 5.54 -15.20 -8.88
C ALA A 25 5.44 -16.74 -8.81
N SER A 26 5.32 -17.37 -9.99
CA SER A 26 5.21 -18.84 -10.16
C SER A 26 6.39 -19.66 -9.60
N GLY A 27 7.55 -19.03 -9.31
CA GLY A 27 8.69 -19.64 -8.63
C GLY A 27 8.73 -19.47 -7.11
N GLY A 28 7.71 -18.81 -6.52
CA GLY A 28 7.71 -18.34 -5.14
C GLY A 28 8.24 -16.92 -5.01
N HIS A 29 8.40 -16.45 -3.77
CA HIS A 29 8.89 -15.10 -3.46
C HIS A 29 9.84 -15.14 -2.28
N SER A 30 10.76 -14.18 -2.20
CA SER A 30 11.69 -14.06 -1.08
C SER A 30 11.67 -12.65 -0.50
N ALA A 31 11.85 -12.58 0.81
CA ALA A 31 11.85 -11.33 1.55
C ALA A 31 12.83 -11.39 2.72
N LEU A 32 13.17 -10.21 3.24
CA LEU A 32 14.06 -10.04 4.39
C LEU A 32 13.32 -9.26 5.46
N GLN A 33 13.10 -9.85 6.63
CA GLN A 33 12.54 -9.17 7.78
C GLN A 33 13.66 -8.61 8.65
N LEU A 34 13.74 -7.29 8.73
CA LEU A 34 14.68 -6.56 9.59
C LEU A 34 13.88 -5.83 10.67
N ALA A 35 13.82 -6.42 11.87
CA ALA A 35 12.95 -5.98 12.97
C ALA A 35 11.45 -6.01 12.59
N ASP A 36 10.76 -4.87 12.64
CA ASP A 36 9.33 -4.68 12.37
C ASP A 36 9.02 -4.42 10.88
N GLN A 37 10.03 -4.46 10.01
CA GLN A 37 9.90 -4.14 8.60
C GLN A 37 10.34 -5.33 7.73
N ILE A 38 9.59 -5.57 6.66
CA ILE A 38 9.92 -6.56 5.63
C ILE A 38 10.32 -5.83 4.34
N TYR A 39 11.47 -6.20 3.81
CA TYR A 39 12.01 -5.72 2.55
C TYR A 39 11.97 -6.83 1.51
N HIS A 40 11.40 -6.55 0.35
CA HIS A 40 11.35 -7.52 -0.74
C HIS A 40 11.27 -6.84 -2.10
N TYR A 41 11.80 -7.50 -3.11
CA TYR A 41 11.81 -6.98 -4.46
C TYR A 41 10.65 -7.53 -5.28
N GLN A 42 9.86 -6.68 -5.94
CA GLN A 42 8.74 -7.07 -6.78
C GLN A 42 8.93 -6.58 -8.22
N HIS A 43 8.50 -7.39 -9.18
CA HIS A 43 8.30 -6.95 -10.55
C HIS A 43 7.08 -6.02 -10.63
N VAL A 44 7.21 -4.92 -11.36
CA VAL A 44 6.11 -4.00 -11.67
C VAL A 44 5.89 -3.95 -13.19
N ASP A 45 4.68 -3.67 -13.64
CA ASP A 45 4.24 -3.79 -15.05
C ASP A 45 5.06 -2.98 -16.07
N SER A 46 5.82 -1.99 -15.60
CA SER A 46 6.79 -1.24 -16.40
C SER A 46 8.06 -2.05 -16.77
N GLY A 47 8.14 -3.32 -16.38
CA GLY A 47 9.29 -4.20 -16.65
C GLY A 47 10.48 -3.96 -15.71
N TYR A 48 10.25 -3.25 -14.60
CA TYR A 48 11.26 -2.97 -13.59
C TYR A 48 11.07 -3.83 -12.34
N ILE A 49 12.11 -3.90 -11.52
CA ILE A 49 12.09 -4.49 -10.18
C ILE A 49 12.22 -3.40 -9.11
N ARG A 50 11.30 -3.40 -8.14
CA ARG A 50 11.22 -2.43 -7.04
C ARG A 50 11.39 -3.09 -5.69
N LEU A 51 12.23 -2.50 -4.86
CA LEU A 51 12.31 -2.76 -3.43
C LEU A 51 11.08 -2.15 -2.75
N ILE A 52 10.27 -3.02 -2.17
CA ILE A 52 9.12 -2.66 -1.35
C ILE A 52 9.51 -2.82 0.11
N ARG A 53 9.09 -1.85 0.93
CA ARG A 53 9.15 -1.91 2.39
C ARG A 53 7.74 -1.99 2.92
N GLN A 54 7.45 -3.03 3.70
CA GLN A 54 6.12 -3.32 4.21
C GLN A 54 6.18 -3.68 5.70
N ASP A 55 5.13 -3.31 6.44
CA ASP A 55 4.93 -3.77 7.82
C ASP A 55 4.73 -5.30 7.85
N VAL A 56 5.24 -5.95 8.89
CA VAL A 56 5.15 -7.41 9.06
C VAL A 56 3.71 -7.91 9.00
N THR A 57 2.78 -7.22 9.66
CA THR A 57 1.37 -7.65 9.73
C THR A 57 0.71 -7.56 8.37
N THR A 58 0.91 -6.45 7.65
CA THR A 58 0.38 -6.28 6.30
C THR A 58 0.96 -7.31 5.34
N PHE A 59 2.26 -7.59 5.42
CA PHE A 59 2.91 -8.59 4.57
C PHE A 59 2.33 -10.00 4.82
N HIS A 60 2.17 -10.40 6.08
CA HIS A 60 1.56 -11.67 6.45
C HIS A 60 0.10 -11.75 5.98
N HIS A 61 -0.67 -10.67 6.14
CA HIS A 61 -2.05 -10.61 5.68
C HIS A 61 -2.16 -10.80 4.16
N SER A 62 -1.40 -10.01 3.39
CA SER A 62 -1.43 -10.07 1.93
C SER A 62 -0.97 -11.41 1.40
N TYR A 63 0.15 -11.93 1.91
CA TYR A 63 0.77 -13.12 1.32
C TYR A 63 0.30 -14.44 1.96
N ARG A 64 0.30 -14.56 3.29
CA ARG A 64 -0.05 -15.82 3.94
C ARG A 64 -1.54 -16.09 3.95
N PHE A 65 -2.32 -15.03 4.16
CA PHE A 65 -3.75 -15.15 4.32
C PHE A 65 -4.48 -14.93 3.00
N LEU A 66 -4.45 -13.73 2.44
CA LEU A 66 -5.20 -13.42 1.21
C LEU A 66 -4.71 -14.22 0.00
N GLN A 67 -3.41 -14.21 -0.28
CA GLN A 67 -2.83 -15.07 -1.33
C GLN A 67 -2.70 -16.54 -0.89
N ASN A 68 -3.10 -16.90 0.32
CA ASN A 68 -3.04 -18.28 0.80
C ASN A 68 -1.66 -18.95 0.64
N ARG A 69 -0.54 -18.26 0.91
CA ARG A 69 0.82 -18.82 0.70
C ARG A 69 1.49 -19.23 2.01
N PRO A 70 1.98 -20.47 2.19
CA PRO A 70 2.81 -20.77 3.35
C PRO A 70 4.08 -19.95 3.29
N LEU A 71 4.57 -19.57 4.47
CA LEU A 71 5.78 -18.77 4.62
C LEU A 71 6.79 -19.57 5.43
N HIS A 72 7.95 -19.82 4.83
CA HIS A 72 9.10 -20.43 5.48
C HIS A 72 9.99 -19.30 5.99
N SER A 73 10.33 -19.32 7.28
CA SER A 73 11.17 -18.31 7.93
C SER A 73 12.41 -18.97 8.49
N SER A 74 13.60 -18.47 8.13
CA SER A 74 14.88 -18.83 8.75
C SER A 74 15.43 -17.66 9.54
N ARG A 75 15.60 -17.83 10.86
CA ARG A 75 16.19 -16.83 11.75
C ARG A 75 17.71 -16.90 11.66
N VAL A 76 18.35 -15.79 11.27
CA VAL A 76 19.79 -15.69 11.06
C VAL A 76 20.42 -14.84 12.17
N ASP A 77 21.34 -15.44 12.93
CA ASP A 77 22.04 -14.78 14.02
C ASP A 77 23.17 -13.87 13.50
N VAL A 78 23.12 -12.61 13.93
CA VAL A 78 24.05 -11.55 13.54
C VAL A 78 24.46 -10.69 14.74
N SER A 79 25.49 -9.86 14.55
CA SER A 79 25.81 -8.82 15.53
C SER A 79 24.85 -7.62 15.39
N ASP A 80 24.70 -6.83 16.45
CA ASP A 80 23.94 -5.56 16.42
C ASP A 80 24.44 -4.61 15.33
N ASP A 81 25.75 -4.52 15.16
CA ASP A 81 26.40 -3.71 14.13
C ASP A 81 26.01 -4.18 12.73
N THR A 82 25.96 -5.49 12.51
CA THR A 82 25.54 -6.07 11.23
C THR A 82 24.06 -5.82 10.99
N LEU A 83 23.19 -6.00 11.98
CA LEU A 83 21.76 -5.73 11.81
C LEU A 83 21.51 -4.24 11.47
N THR A 84 22.20 -3.34 12.16
CA THR A 84 22.09 -1.89 11.93
C THR A 84 22.58 -1.52 10.53
N LEU A 85 23.75 -2.05 10.12
CA LEU A 85 24.29 -1.89 8.77
C LEU A 85 23.31 -2.34 7.68
N LEU A 86 22.67 -3.51 7.86
CA LEU A 86 21.66 -4.00 6.92
C LEU A 86 20.44 -3.06 6.88
N LYS A 87 19.90 -2.65 8.04
CA LYS A 87 18.76 -1.74 8.11
C LYS A 87 19.03 -0.41 7.41
N ASP A 88 20.18 0.20 7.67
CA ASP A 88 20.55 1.48 7.08
C ASP A 88 20.73 1.35 5.56
N HIS A 89 21.39 0.28 5.10
CA HIS A 89 21.58 0.03 3.67
C HIS A 89 20.24 -0.16 2.93
N PHE A 90 19.34 -1.01 3.45
CA PHE A 90 18.04 -1.24 2.82
C PHE A 90 17.14 0.01 2.85
N ASN A 91 17.18 0.81 3.91
CA ASN A 91 16.48 2.09 3.96
C ASN A 91 17.02 3.08 2.93
N GLN A 92 18.34 3.15 2.77
CA GLN A 92 18.95 4.02 1.77
C GLN A 92 18.60 3.57 0.34
N LEU A 93 18.66 2.27 0.05
CA LEU A 93 18.26 1.72 -1.24
C LEU A 93 16.79 2.02 -1.55
N TYR A 94 15.91 1.80 -0.57
CA TYR A 94 14.49 2.09 -0.69
C TYR A 94 14.25 3.57 -0.98
N ALA A 95 14.81 4.48 -0.17
CA ALA A 95 14.66 5.92 -0.37
C ALA A 95 15.19 6.39 -1.73
N ASN A 96 16.36 5.90 -2.16
CA ASN A 96 16.93 6.24 -3.46
C ASN A 96 16.03 5.77 -4.62
N GLN A 97 15.47 4.57 -4.52
CA GLN A 97 14.59 4.05 -5.55
C GLN A 97 13.24 4.79 -5.58
N GLU A 98 12.66 5.12 -4.42
CA GLU A 98 11.45 5.94 -4.34
C GLU A 98 11.65 7.30 -5.01
N LEU A 99 12.81 7.93 -4.86
CA LEU A 99 13.13 9.18 -5.55
C LEU A 99 13.17 9.01 -7.08
N LEU A 100 13.72 7.92 -7.61
CA LEU A 100 13.76 7.65 -9.05
C LEU A 100 12.37 7.40 -9.63
N PHE A 101 11.55 6.60 -8.96
CA PHE A 101 10.18 6.33 -9.42
C PHE A 101 9.27 7.54 -9.23
N LYS A 102 9.47 8.34 -8.17
CA LYS A 102 8.82 9.64 -8.05
C LYS A 102 9.21 10.57 -9.20
N ALA A 103 10.48 10.64 -9.57
CA ALA A 103 10.90 11.44 -10.72
C ALA A 103 10.24 10.96 -12.02
N LEU A 104 10.10 9.64 -12.23
CA LEU A 104 9.41 9.09 -13.40
C LEU A 104 7.93 9.48 -13.42
N ALA A 105 7.24 9.35 -12.28
CA ALA A 105 5.85 9.77 -12.15
C ALA A 105 5.70 11.27 -12.43
N ASN A 106 6.57 12.11 -11.85
CA ASN A 106 6.53 13.55 -12.06
C ASN A 106 6.78 13.95 -13.52
N VAL A 107 7.66 13.24 -14.23
CA VAL A 107 7.88 13.44 -15.68
C VAL A 107 6.61 13.15 -16.47
N GLN A 108 5.92 12.05 -16.15
CA GLN A 108 4.64 11.70 -16.80
C GLN A 108 3.56 12.75 -16.50
N THR A 109 3.46 13.20 -15.25
CA THR A 109 2.50 14.22 -14.83
C THR A 109 2.77 15.58 -15.52
N ASP A 110 4.03 16.03 -15.56
CA ASP A 110 4.41 17.26 -16.26
C ASP A 110 4.17 17.15 -17.78
N ARG A 111 4.41 15.98 -18.39
CA ARG A 111 4.13 15.74 -19.81
C ARG A 111 2.65 15.97 -20.12
N VAL A 112 1.77 15.31 -19.36
CA VAL A 112 0.31 15.42 -19.53
C VAL A 112 -0.12 16.87 -19.33
N PHE A 113 0.41 17.54 -18.32
CA PHE A 113 0.07 18.94 -18.06
C PHE A 113 0.55 19.88 -19.17
N LEU A 114 1.80 19.76 -19.63
CA LEU A 114 2.32 20.58 -20.74
C LEU A 114 1.57 20.33 -22.05
N GLN A 115 1.19 19.08 -22.34
CA GLN A 115 0.36 18.73 -23.51
C GLN A 115 -1.04 19.32 -23.41
N HIS A 116 -1.65 19.30 -22.21
CA HIS A 116 -2.92 19.98 -21.94
C HIS A 116 -2.81 21.48 -22.25
N LEU A 117 -1.77 22.16 -21.74
CA LEU A 117 -1.56 23.60 -21.99
C LEU A 117 -1.33 23.91 -23.48
N LEU A 118 -0.67 23.02 -24.21
CA LEU A 118 -0.34 23.23 -25.63
C LEU A 118 -1.50 22.92 -26.58
N HIS A 119 -2.29 21.87 -26.31
CA HIS A 119 -3.28 21.32 -27.25
C HIS A 119 -4.72 21.34 -26.75
N GLN A 120 -4.97 21.79 -25.51
CA GLN A 120 -6.28 21.72 -24.85
C GLN A 120 -6.87 20.30 -24.83
N GLN A 121 -6.01 19.28 -24.83
CA GLN A 121 -6.46 17.90 -24.63
C GLN A 121 -7.07 17.77 -23.24
N PRO A 122 -8.11 16.95 -23.02
CA PRO A 122 -8.60 16.71 -21.67
C PRO A 122 -7.42 16.30 -20.78
N ALA A 123 -7.31 16.93 -19.60
CA ALA A 123 -6.43 16.41 -18.58
C ALA A 123 -7.02 15.06 -18.18
N ASP A 124 -6.37 13.96 -18.57
CA ASP A 124 -6.74 12.62 -18.10
C ASP A 124 -6.74 12.59 -16.56
N ASN A 125 -7.23 11.49 -15.98
CA ASN A 125 -7.26 11.25 -14.52
C ASN A 125 -5.89 11.35 -13.81
N VAL A 126 -4.80 11.64 -14.53
CA VAL A 126 -3.44 11.85 -14.03
C VAL A 126 -3.34 13.10 -13.15
N LEU A 127 -4.08 14.17 -13.47
CA LEU A 127 -4.07 15.39 -12.68
C LEU A 127 -5.29 15.44 -11.75
N GLN A 128 -5.00 15.45 -10.45
CA GLN A 128 -6.00 15.32 -9.39
C GLN A 128 -5.79 16.38 -8.31
N MET A 129 -6.86 16.79 -7.65
CA MET A 129 -6.81 17.66 -6.47
C MET A 129 -7.24 16.89 -5.23
N LYS A 130 -6.25 16.53 -4.41
CA LYS A 130 -6.46 15.78 -3.17
C LYS A 130 -7.18 16.63 -2.13
N GLY A 131 -7.98 15.98 -1.29
CA GLY A 131 -8.73 16.60 -0.20
C GLY A 131 -10.04 17.27 -0.63
N LEU A 132 -10.17 17.73 -1.88
CA LEU A 132 -11.45 18.29 -2.37
C LEU A 132 -12.54 17.22 -2.50
N GLY A 133 -12.17 15.96 -2.74
CA GLY A 133 -13.12 14.83 -2.77
C GLY A 133 -13.74 14.50 -1.41
N LEU A 134 -13.28 15.15 -0.34
CA LEU A 134 -13.86 15.04 1.00
C LEU A 134 -15.13 15.88 1.17
N PHE A 135 -15.52 16.68 0.19
CA PHE A 135 -16.60 17.64 0.31
C PHE A 135 -17.74 17.38 -0.69
N LYS A 136 -18.97 17.73 -0.27
CA LYS A 136 -20.19 17.67 -1.08
C LYS A 136 -21.03 18.92 -0.89
N ALA A 137 -21.87 19.23 -1.87
CA ALA A 137 -22.84 20.32 -1.73
C ALA A 137 -23.78 20.07 -0.54
N SER A 138 -24.10 21.13 0.20
CA SER A 138 -24.94 21.11 1.39
C SER A 138 -25.98 22.21 1.35
N VAL A 139 -27.21 21.83 1.69
CA VAL A 139 -28.31 22.76 2.01
C VAL A 139 -28.96 22.22 3.29
N PRO A 140 -29.01 22.97 4.41
CA PRO A 140 -28.69 24.41 4.58
C PRO A 140 -27.18 24.74 4.69
N PRO A 141 -26.81 26.04 4.79
CA PRO A 141 -25.46 26.50 5.06
C PRO A 141 -24.80 25.89 6.31
N ASN A 142 -23.48 25.69 6.23
CA ASN A 142 -22.66 25.06 7.24
C ASN A 142 -22.14 26.08 8.26
N GLN A 143 -22.64 25.96 9.49
CA GLN A 143 -22.28 26.84 10.61
C GLN A 143 -20.78 26.79 10.96
N THR A 144 -20.09 25.68 10.70
CA THR A 144 -18.64 25.55 10.92
C THR A 144 -17.86 26.52 10.04
N LEU A 145 -18.22 26.63 8.76
CA LEU A 145 -17.56 27.54 7.83
C LEU A 145 -17.84 29.00 8.18
N GLN A 146 -19.09 29.33 8.54
CA GLN A 146 -19.44 30.68 9.01
C GLN A 146 -18.64 31.08 10.25
N HIS A 147 -18.47 30.17 11.22
CA HIS A 147 -17.64 30.42 12.39
C HIS A 147 -16.16 30.61 12.03
N LEU A 148 -15.61 29.77 11.15
CA LEU A 148 -14.24 29.91 10.66
C LEU A 148 -14.03 31.25 9.94
N GLN A 149 -14.96 31.69 9.10
CA GLN A 149 -14.89 33.00 8.45
C GLN A 149 -14.77 34.12 9.47
N ILE A 150 -15.58 34.11 10.54
CA ILE A 150 -15.50 35.10 11.63
C ILE A 150 -14.13 35.06 12.33
N LEU A 151 -13.62 33.87 12.63
CA LEU A 151 -12.30 33.72 13.26
C LEU A 151 -11.16 34.22 12.36
N ILE A 152 -11.22 33.93 11.06
CA ILE A 152 -10.26 34.38 10.06
C ILE A 152 -10.29 35.91 9.97
N GLN A 153 -11.48 36.51 9.86
CA GLN A 153 -11.65 37.97 9.81
C GLN A 153 -11.10 38.64 11.07
N LYS A 154 -11.33 38.06 12.25
CA LYS A 154 -10.80 38.57 13.51
C LYS A 154 -9.27 38.48 13.59
N THR A 155 -8.68 37.43 13.01
CA THR A 155 -7.23 37.14 13.13
C THR A 155 -6.41 37.89 12.07
N TYR A 156 -6.89 37.92 10.83
CA TYR A 156 -6.14 38.39 9.67
C TYR A 156 -6.78 39.61 8.96
N GLY A 157 -8.01 40.00 9.32
CA GLY A 157 -8.75 41.09 8.68
C GLY A 157 -9.80 40.62 7.68
N THR A 158 -10.73 41.50 7.32
CA THR A 158 -11.89 41.17 6.46
C THR A 158 -11.51 40.79 5.03
N ASP A 159 -10.44 41.38 4.52
CA ASP A 159 -10.05 41.24 3.11
C ASP A 159 -9.05 40.12 2.87
N PHE A 160 -8.55 39.47 3.94
CA PHE A 160 -7.47 38.48 3.88
C PHE A 160 -7.74 37.34 2.89
N LEU A 161 -8.93 36.74 2.92
CA LEU A 161 -9.25 35.62 2.01
C LEU A 161 -9.30 36.07 0.55
N ALA A 162 -9.81 37.28 0.27
CA ALA A 162 -9.84 37.84 -1.07
C ALA A 162 -8.43 38.15 -1.57
N GLU A 163 -7.60 38.79 -0.74
CA GLU A 163 -6.19 39.06 -1.06
C GLU A 163 -5.40 37.77 -1.28
N ARG A 164 -5.62 36.74 -0.45
CA ARG A 164 -4.96 35.45 -0.57
C ARG A 164 -5.36 34.73 -1.85
N PHE A 165 -6.63 34.79 -2.23
CA PHE A 165 -7.12 34.26 -3.49
C PHE A 165 -6.44 34.94 -4.70
N GLU A 166 -6.34 36.28 -4.69
CA GLU A 166 -5.64 37.02 -5.75
C GLU A 166 -4.14 36.73 -5.79
N GLN A 167 -3.48 36.54 -4.65
CA GLN A 167 -2.09 36.09 -4.59
C GLN A 167 -1.90 34.72 -5.27
N LEU A 168 -2.82 33.79 -5.06
CA LEU A 168 -2.77 32.47 -5.68
C LEU A 168 -3.06 32.52 -7.18
N ASN A 169 -4.01 33.35 -7.62
CA ASN A 169 -4.23 33.61 -9.05
C ASN A 169 -2.95 34.13 -9.72
N LYS A 170 -2.30 35.10 -9.08
CA LYS A 170 -1.01 35.62 -9.58
C LYS A 170 0.05 34.53 -9.61
N ALA A 171 0.17 33.73 -8.55
CA ALA A 171 1.14 32.64 -8.47
C ALA A 171 0.99 31.67 -9.66
N ILE A 172 -0.24 31.24 -9.98
CA ILE A 172 -0.55 30.37 -11.13
C ILE A 172 -0.02 30.98 -12.43
N THR A 173 -0.37 32.26 -12.69
CA THR A 173 0.02 32.91 -13.95
C THR A 173 1.53 33.10 -14.10
N THR A 174 2.28 33.10 -12.99
CA THR A 174 3.74 33.27 -12.96
C THR A 174 4.52 31.95 -12.95
N LEU A 175 3.83 30.80 -12.94
CA LEU A 175 4.49 29.50 -12.97
C LEU A 175 5.29 29.32 -14.26
N THR A 176 6.51 28.82 -14.11
CA THR A 176 7.41 28.51 -15.24
C THR A 176 7.68 27.02 -15.30
N PRO A 177 7.94 26.45 -16.50
CA PRO A 177 8.34 25.05 -16.62
C PRO A 177 9.55 24.72 -15.76
N SER A 178 9.61 23.47 -15.29
CA SER A 178 10.80 22.96 -14.61
C SER A 178 11.97 22.89 -15.59
N ASP A 179 13.18 23.17 -15.09
CA ASP A 179 14.41 23.10 -15.89
C ASP A 179 14.87 21.64 -16.06
N TRP A 180 14.19 20.92 -16.95
CA TRP A 180 14.47 19.52 -17.30
C TRP A 180 15.83 19.32 -18.00
N SER A 181 16.50 20.40 -18.40
CA SER A 181 17.82 20.34 -19.03
C SER A 181 18.93 19.94 -18.05
N LYS A 182 18.72 20.14 -16.75
CA LYS A 182 19.70 19.85 -15.70
C LYS A 182 19.33 18.59 -14.91
N PRO A 183 20.32 17.90 -14.31
CA PRO A 183 20.03 16.95 -13.25
C PRO A 183 19.28 17.68 -12.14
N LEU A 184 18.04 17.28 -11.90
CA LEU A 184 17.24 17.91 -10.87
C LEU A 184 17.71 17.41 -9.50
N ALA A 185 17.87 18.32 -8.54
CA ALA A 185 18.13 17.94 -7.16
C ALA A 185 16.91 17.17 -6.62
N THR A 186 17.13 16.02 -6.02
CA THR A 186 16.05 15.22 -5.42
C THR A 186 15.80 15.68 -3.98
N PRO A 187 14.53 15.94 -3.58
CA PRO A 187 13.29 15.86 -4.35
C PRO A 187 13.01 17.12 -5.19
N VAL A 188 12.52 16.92 -6.41
CA VAL A 188 12.09 17.99 -7.34
C VAL A 188 10.66 18.38 -7.03
N TYR A 189 10.38 19.68 -7.04
CA TYR A 189 9.02 20.22 -7.06
C TYR A 189 8.70 20.70 -8.47
N THR A 190 7.93 19.91 -9.23
CA THR A 190 7.77 20.13 -10.68
C THR A 190 6.69 21.15 -11.03
N LEU A 191 6.54 21.49 -12.32
CA LEU A 191 5.53 22.45 -12.75
C LEU A 191 4.13 21.94 -12.41
N ALA A 192 3.83 20.67 -12.70
CA ALA A 192 2.52 20.10 -12.44
C ALA A 192 2.25 19.95 -10.94
N GLU A 193 3.23 19.50 -10.13
CA GLU A 193 3.08 19.45 -8.67
C GLU A 193 2.80 20.85 -8.10
N HIS A 194 3.56 21.86 -8.52
CA HIS A 194 3.37 23.23 -8.07
C HIS A 194 2.02 23.80 -8.50
N TYR A 195 1.62 23.53 -9.74
CA TYR A 195 0.30 23.92 -10.23
C TYR A 195 -0.83 23.24 -9.43
N GLN A 196 -0.73 21.93 -9.17
CA GLN A 196 -1.73 21.18 -8.40
C GLN A 196 -1.84 21.70 -6.96
N ASP A 197 -0.73 21.97 -6.28
CA ASP A 197 -0.73 22.51 -4.93
C ASP A 197 -1.36 23.90 -4.86
N VAL A 198 -0.99 24.80 -5.79
CA VAL A 198 -1.54 26.16 -5.84
C VAL A 198 -3.02 26.15 -6.21
N GLN A 199 -3.44 25.29 -7.15
CA GLN A 199 -4.86 25.09 -7.47
C GLN A 199 -5.65 24.54 -6.28
N THR A 200 -5.11 23.53 -5.59
CA THR A 200 -5.73 22.95 -4.39
C THR A 200 -5.88 24.01 -3.30
N ALA A 201 -4.84 24.80 -3.05
CA ALA A 201 -4.87 25.93 -2.14
C ALA A 201 -5.92 26.98 -2.52
N ARG A 202 -6.00 27.33 -3.80
CA ARG A 202 -6.96 28.31 -4.31
C ARG A 202 -8.40 27.84 -4.11
N HIS A 203 -8.69 26.58 -4.40
CA HIS A 203 -10.01 26.00 -4.15
C HIS A 203 -10.31 25.85 -2.65
N ALA A 204 -9.30 25.61 -1.80
CA ALA A 204 -9.48 25.61 -0.35
C ALA A 204 -9.91 27.00 0.17
N ILE A 205 -9.32 28.08 -0.36
CA ILE A 205 -9.73 29.46 -0.05
C ILE A 205 -11.16 29.73 -0.55
N GLN A 206 -11.51 29.30 -1.76
CA GLN A 206 -12.88 29.42 -2.27
C GLN A 206 -13.87 28.66 -1.39
N LEU A 207 -13.53 27.45 -0.94
CA LEU A 207 -14.38 26.68 -0.03
C LEU A 207 -14.63 27.46 1.26
N LEU A 208 -13.62 28.11 1.83
CA LEU A 208 -13.79 28.95 3.02
C LEU A 208 -14.67 30.19 2.78
N GLN A 209 -14.85 30.62 1.53
CA GLN A 209 -15.72 31.74 1.18
C GLN A 209 -17.19 31.33 0.95
N HIS A 210 -17.47 30.04 0.78
CA HIS A 210 -18.82 29.52 0.53
C HIS A 210 -19.29 28.67 1.71
N ASP A 211 -20.52 28.87 2.20
CA ASP A 211 -21.05 28.12 3.34
C ASP A 211 -21.93 26.92 2.96
N THR A 212 -22.18 26.67 1.67
CA THR A 212 -23.08 25.60 1.18
C THR A 212 -22.37 24.27 0.92
N ILE A 213 -21.38 23.93 1.73
CA ILE A 213 -20.57 22.71 1.59
C ILE A 213 -20.52 21.94 2.92
N ALA A 214 -20.60 20.62 2.84
CA ALA A 214 -20.42 19.72 3.98
C ALA A 214 -19.32 18.69 3.67
N ALA A 215 -18.67 18.21 4.73
CA ALA A 215 -17.78 17.06 4.62
C ALA A 215 -18.57 15.80 4.28
N ASN A 216 -17.95 14.89 3.55
CA ASN A 216 -18.46 13.54 3.36
C ASN A 216 -18.13 12.71 4.59
N THR A 217 -19.16 12.44 5.40
CA THR A 217 -19.01 11.86 6.73
C THR A 217 -19.60 10.47 6.86
N VAL A 218 -19.02 9.72 7.79
CA VAL A 218 -19.51 8.45 8.30
C VAL A 218 -19.99 8.66 9.73
N ILE A 219 -21.19 8.18 10.03
CA ILE A 219 -21.83 8.35 11.34
C ILE A 219 -21.94 6.97 11.99
N LEU A 220 -21.47 6.87 13.22
CA LEU A 220 -21.63 5.69 14.06
C LEU A 220 -22.80 5.90 15.04
N SER A 221 -23.49 4.81 15.36
CA SER A 221 -24.68 4.84 16.21
C SER A 221 -24.37 5.13 17.68
N GLU A 222 -23.14 4.82 18.09
CA GLU A 222 -22.64 4.88 19.45
C GLU A 222 -22.58 6.33 19.97
N PRO A 223 -23.11 6.58 21.17
CA PRO A 223 -23.10 7.91 21.76
C PRO A 223 -21.70 8.32 22.21
N LEU A 224 -21.47 9.62 22.25
CA LEU A 224 -20.28 10.19 22.89
C LEU A 224 -20.37 10.02 24.41
N THR A 225 -19.29 9.57 25.03
CA THR A 225 -19.15 9.67 26.49
C THR A 225 -18.71 11.09 26.87
N LEU A 226 -18.85 11.47 28.14
CA LEU A 226 -18.35 12.77 28.63
C LEU A 226 -16.86 12.97 28.33
N ALA A 227 -16.06 11.91 28.46
CA ALA A 227 -14.64 11.96 28.16
C ALA A 227 -14.37 12.13 26.65
N ASP A 228 -15.21 11.53 25.79
CA ASP A 228 -15.13 11.72 24.34
C ASP A 228 -15.44 13.16 23.96
N THR A 229 -16.50 13.73 24.53
CA THR A 229 -16.89 15.14 24.33
C THR A 229 -15.75 16.09 24.70
N GLN A 230 -15.15 15.93 25.89
CA GLN A 230 -14.03 16.78 26.32
C GLN A 230 -12.81 16.66 25.40
N ARG A 231 -12.48 15.44 24.95
CA ARG A 231 -11.38 15.22 24.00
C ARG A 231 -11.67 15.87 22.64
N LEU A 232 -12.89 15.76 22.14
CA LEU A 232 -13.32 16.36 20.88
C LEU A 232 -13.35 17.89 20.95
N GLU A 233 -13.80 18.48 22.07
CA GLU A 233 -13.73 19.94 22.28
C GLU A 233 -12.29 20.45 22.26
N HIS A 234 -11.36 19.73 22.89
CA HIS A 234 -9.94 20.08 22.82
C HIS A 234 -9.39 19.97 21.39
N PHE A 235 -9.72 18.87 20.70
CA PHE A 235 -9.29 18.65 19.32
C PHE A 235 -9.89 19.68 18.35
N GLN A 236 -11.13 20.09 18.55
CA GLN A 236 -11.79 21.16 17.81
C GLN A 236 -10.97 22.46 17.88
N GLN A 237 -10.50 22.84 19.08
CA GLN A 237 -9.67 24.03 19.27
C GLN A 237 -8.31 23.88 18.57
N GLN A 238 -7.69 22.69 18.63
CA GLN A 238 -6.45 22.40 17.91
C GLN A 238 -6.64 22.54 16.40
N LEU A 239 -7.70 21.95 15.83
CA LEU A 239 -8.03 22.05 14.41
C LEU A 239 -8.25 23.51 13.97
N GLN A 240 -8.97 24.30 14.75
CA GLN A 240 -9.16 25.73 14.48
C GLN A 240 -7.83 26.48 14.43
N ASN A 241 -6.95 26.25 15.41
CA ASN A 241 -5.62 26.87 15.44
C ASN A 241 -4.75 26.42 14.26
N ASN A 242 -4.79 25.14 13.89
CA ASN A 242 -4.08 24.59 12.74
C ASN A 242 -4.57 25.21 11.43
N ILE A 243 -5.89 25.35 11.25
CA ILE A 243 -6.50 26.02 10.09
C ILE A 243 -5.99 27.46 9.97
N LEU A 244 -6.03 28.22 11.08
CA LEU A 244 -5.52 29.60 11.09
C LEU A 244 -4.03 29.65 10.75
N SER A 245 -3.21 28.73 11.28
CA SER A 245 -1.78 28.67 10.98
C SER A 245 -1.50 28.29 9.52
N LEU A 246 -2.28 27.38 8.94
CA LEU A 246 -2.10 26.89 7.57
C LEU A 246 -2.37 27.98 6.53
N LEU A 247 -3.32 28.88 6.78
CA LEU A 247 -3.66 29.99 5.89
C LEU A 247 -2.47 30.93 5.61
N ASN A 248 -1.50 31.00 6.53
CA ASN A 248 -0.27 31.79 6.39
C ASN A 248 0.99 30.93 6.27
N SER A 249 0.86 29.65 5.89
CA SER A 249 1.98 28.74 5.76
C SER A 249 2.71 28.89 4.42
N ASN A 250 4.00 28.56 4.43
CA ASN A 250 4.86 28.49 3.24
C ASN A 250 5.13 27.05 2.77
N ARG A 251 4.55 26.03 3.43
CA ARG A 251 4.68 24.64 2.97
C ARG A 251 3.99 24.49 1.59
N PRO A 252 4.54 23.72 0.64
CA PRO A 252 3.96 23.57 -0.69
C PRO A 252 2.50 23.07 -0.68
N ASP A 253 2.25 22.02 0.09
CA ASP A 253 0.99 21.27 0.16
C ASP A 253 -0.02 21.83 1.17
N TRP A 254 0.10 23.11 1.56
CA TRP A 254 -0.73 23.69 2.63
C TRP A 254 -2.22 23.66 2.32
N GLY A 255 -2.59 23.77 1.04
CA GLY A 255 -3.97 23.71 0.58
C GLY A 255 -4.62 22.37 0.90
N TYR A 256 -3.91 21.27 0.62
CA TYR A 256 -4.38 19.91 0.94
C TYR A 256 -4.51 19.71 2.45
N ALA A 257 -3.49 20.10 3.22
CA ALA A 257 -3.54 20.02 4.68
C ALA A 257 -4.71 20.85 5.26
N LEU A 258 -4.98 22.03 4.69
CA LEU A 258 -6.09 22.88 5.10
C LEU A 258 -7.45 22.20 4.85
N LEU A 259 -7.63 21.58 3.68
CA LEU A 259 -8.86 20.84 3.34
C LEU A 259 -9.14 19.70 4.33
N ILE A 260 -8.13 18.90 4.68
CA ILE A 260 -8.28 17.83 5.69
C ILE A 260 -8.72 18.42 7.04
N ASN A 261 -8.05 19.47 7.50
CA ASN A 261 -8.36 20.07 8.80
C ASN A 261 -9.78 20.66 8.84
N ILE A 262 -10.24 21.28 7.74
CA ILE A 262 -11.62 21.78 7.62
C ILE A 262 -12.61 20.61 7.65
N ALA A 263 -12.37 19.55 6.88
CA ALA A 263 -13.27 18.39 6.82
C ALA A 263 -13.38 17.71 8.20
N ARG A 264 -12.26 17.52 8.90
CA ARG A 264 -12.22 17.01 10.27
C ARG A 264 -12.95 17.94 11.25
N LEU A 265 -12.75 19.25 11.15
CA LEU A 265 -13.46 20.19 12.02
C LEU A 265 -14.99 20.11 11.84
N MET A 266 -15.46 19.96 10.60
CA MET A 266 -16.88 19.73 10.32
C MET A 266 -17.39 18.44 10.98
N ALA A 267 -16.66 17.33 10.83
CA ALA A 267 -17.03 16.05 11.44
C ALA A 267 -17.03 16.09 12.97
N VAL A 268 -16.03 16.77 13.58
CA VAL A 268 -15.95 16.97 15.03
C VAL A 268 -17.12 17.83 15.53
N ASN A 269 -17.44 18.93 14.84
CA ASN A 269 -18.58 19.77 15.20
C ASN A 269 -19.91 19.03 15.07
N GLU A 270 -20.05 18.22 14.03
CA GLU A 270 -21.22 17.37 13.83
C GLU A 270 -21.34 16.32 14.94
N SER A 271 -20.21 15.73 15.36
CA SER A 271 -20.16 14.79 16.49
C SER A 271 -20.65 15.44 17.78
N LEU A 272 -20.11 16.61 18.12
CA LEU A 272 -20.48 17.37 19.32
C LEU A 272 -21.95 17.81 19.29
N THR A 273 -22.48 18.17 18.12
CA THR A 273 -23.88 18.58 17.96
C THR A 273 -24.84 17.40 18.11
N ARG A 274 -24.51 16.25 17.50
CA ARG A 274 -25.35 15.05 17.51
C ARG A 274 -25.20 14.20 18.77
N GLN A 275 -24.15 14.42 19.55
CA GLN A 275 -23.72 13.55 20.65
C GLN A 275 -23.47 12.10 20.19
N GLN A 276 -22.98 11.94 18.96
CA GLN A 276 -22.62 10.67 18.32
C GLN A 276 -21.25 10.81 17.65
N TRP A 277 -20.58 9.70 17.38
CA TRP A 277 -19.33 9.73 16.62
C TRP A 277 -19.58 9.98 15.14
N VAL A 278 -18.93 11.01 14.60
CA VAL A 278 -18.92 11.35 13.17
C VAL A 278 -17.48 11.53 12.72
N PHE A 279 -17.11 10.82 11.66
CA PHE A 279 -15.77 10.86 11.05
C PHE A 279 -15.89 11.27 9.58
N ILE A 280 -14.80 11.72 8.97
CA ILE A 280 -14.75 11.84 7.51
C ILE A 280 -14.56 10.46 6.89
N ASP A 281 -15.16 10.22 5.73
CA ASP A 281 -14.99 8.98 4.96
C ASP A 281 -13.59 8.95 4.34
N ASP A 282 -12.71 8.10 4.87
CA ASP A 282 -11.28 8.03 4.55
C ASP A 282 -10.91 6.99 3.49
N PHE A 283 -11.87 6.21 3.00
CA PHE A 283 -11.65 5.28 1.90
C PHE A 283 -11.34 6.02 0.60
N ALA A 284 -10.32 5.57 -0.12
CA ALA A 284 -9.99 6.07 -1.45
C ALA A 284 -11.17 5.95 -2.44
N ASN A 285 -11.19 6.79 -3.48
CA ASN A 285 -12.27 6.83 -4.48
C ASN A 285 -12.40 5.50 -5.26
N ASP A 286 -11.28 4.83 -5.46
CA ASP A 286 -11.09 3.59 -6.21
C ASP A 286 -10.90 2.37 -5.29
N SER A 287 -11.29 2.49 -4.02
CA SER A 287 -11.26 1.39 -3.06
C SER A 287 -11.94 0.15 -3.60
N GLU A 288 -11.26 -0.99 -3.51
CA GLU A 288 -11.80 -2.27 -3.94
C GLU A 288 -13.06 -2.63 -3.13
N GLN A 289 -14.04 -3.23 -3.81
CA GLN A 289 -15.34 -3.55 -3.25
C GLN A 289 -15.60 -5.04 -3.24
N VAL A 290 -16.21 -5.53 -2.17
CA VAL A 290 -16.61 -6.93 -2.00
C VAL A 290 -18.11 -6.99 -1.68
N PRO A 291 -18.89 -7.85 -2.35
CA PRO A 291 -20.27 -8.14 -1.98
C PRO A 291 -20.38 -8.70 -0.56
N SER A 292 -21.41 -8.31 0.18
CA SER A 292 -21.61 -8.74 1.57
C SER A 292 -21.68 -10.26 1.74
N GLU A 293 -22.17 -10.99 0.74
CA GLU A 293 -22.28 -12.46 0.78
C GLU A 293 -20.91 -13.15 0.75
N GLN A 294 -19.87 -12.46 0.30
CA GLN A 294 -18.51 -12.97 0.21
C GLN A 294 -17.69 -12.69 1.48
N ILE A 295 -18.29 -12.08 2.51
CA ILE A 295 -17.62 -11.79 3.79
C ILE A 295 -17.90 -12.93 4.79
N PRO A 296 -16.96 -13.86 5.01
CA PRO A 296 -17.18 -15.01 5.90
C PRO A 296 -17.26 -14.58 7.37
N ASN A 297 -18.17 -15.14 8.16
CA ASN A 297 -18.29 -14.84 9.60
C ASN A 297 -18.46 -13.34 9.93
N LEU A 298 -19.22 -12.61 9.12
CA LEU A 298 -19.45 -11.17 9.25
C LEU A 298 -19.68 -10.69 10.70
N SER A 299 -20.47 -11.41 11.50
CA SER A 299 -20.76 -11.04 12.89
C SER A 299 -19.51 -10.99 13.79
N ALA A 300 -18.59 -11.95 13.65
CA ALA A 300 -17.35 -11.97 14.42
C ALA A 300 -16.41 -10.85 13.97
N GLN A 301 -16.38 -10.56 12.67
CA GLN A 301 -15.56 -9.49 12.12
C GLN A 301 -16.05 -8.10 12.54
N LEU A 302 -17.36 -7.90 12.59
CA LEU A 302 -17.96 -6.67 13.11
C LEU A 302 -17.60 -6.45 14.57
N GLN A 303 -17.63 -7.51 15.38
CA GLN A 303 -17.22 -7.44 16.78
C GLN A 303 -15.74 -7.07 16.91
N ASP A 304 -14.87 -7.66 16.12
CA ASP A 304 -13.44 -7.32 16.11
C ASP A 304 -13.20 -5.88 15.64
N ALA A 305 -13.80 -5.46 14.54
CA ALA A 305 -13.69 -4.08 14.04
C ALA A 305 -14.18 -3.07 15.08
N GLN A 306 -15.28 -3.38 15.78
CA GLN A 306 -15.79 -2.55 16.87
C GLN A 306 -14.80 -2.51 18.05
N GLN A 307 -14.22 -3.65 18.45
CA GLN A 307 -13.23 -3.71 19.51
C GLN A 307 -11.96 -2.92 19.18
N GLN A 308 -11.45 -3.05 17.95
CA GLN A 308 -10.28 -2.30 17.48
C GLN A 308 -10.54 -0.79 17.48
N TRP A 309 -11.71 -0.37 17.03
CA TRP A 309 -12.13 1.02 17.08
C TRP A 309 -12.21 1.56 18.52
N LEU A 310 -12.85 0.81 19.43
CA LEU A 310 -12.92 1.18 20.84
C LEU A 310 -11.53 1.24 21.50
N ALA A 311 -10.63 0.32 21.15
CA ALA A 311 -9.25 0.29 21.63
C ALA A 311 -8.38 1.42 21.08
N ALA A 312 -8.72 1.97 19.90
CA ALA A 312 -7.99 3.10 19.30
C ALA A 312 -8.26 4.44 20.01
N LYS A 313 -9.24 4.51 20.91
CA LYS A 313 -9.55 5.73 21.68
C LYS A 313 -8.37 6.09 22.61
N PRO A 314 -7.77 7.27 22.50
CA PRO A 314 -6.65 7.66 23.34
C PRO A 314 -7.09 7.93 24.77
N SER A 315 -6.18 7.68 25.72
CA SER A 315 -6.43 7.81 27.16
C SER A 315 -6.54 9.27 27.64
N ILE A 316 -5.86 10.22 26.99
CA ILE A 316 -5.74 11.60 27.47
C ILE A 316 -6.32 12.60 26.45
N GLN A 317 -5.65 12.78 25.31
CA GLN A 317 -5.99 13.80 24.31
C GLN A 317 -5.78 13.25 22.89
N PHE A 318 -6.50 13.83 21.93
CA PHE A 318 -6.25 13.57 20.52
C PHE A 318 -5.01 14.32 20.05
N SER A 319 -4.05 13.57 19.50
CA SER A 319 -3.08 14.10 18.53
C SER A 319 -3.59 13.79 17.14
N GLU A 320 -3.05 14.45 16.12
CA GLU A 320 -3.41 14.16 14.72
C GLU A 320 -3.19 12.68 14.37
N ILE A 321 -2.08 12.08 14.81
CA ILE A 321 -1.76 10.67 14.59
C ILE A 321 -2.79 9.74 15.25
N ASN A 322 -3.11 10.00 16.52
CA ASN A 322 -4.05 9.14 17.25
C ASN A 322 -5.48 9.32 16.74
N TYR A 323 -5.85 10.53 16.32
CA TYR A 323 -7.15 10.79 15.70
C TYR A 323 -7.25 10.11 14.33
N SER A 324 -6.22 10.19 13.47
CA SER A 324 -6.14 9.44 12.21
C SER A 324 -6.34 7.94 12.42
N ARG A 325 -5.70 7.35 13.43
CA ARG A 325 -5.89 5.92 13.75
C ARG A 325 -7.32 5.62 14.19
N LEU A 326 -7.90 6.46 15.04
CA LEU A 326 -9.28 6.32 15.48
C LEU A 326 -10.25 6.41 14.29
N GLU A 327 -10.08 7.43 13.44
CA GLU A 327 -10.84 7.67 12.20
C GLU A 327 -10.78 6.46 11.26
N MET A 328 -9.59 5.90 11.03
CA MET A 328 -9.40 4.72 10.18
C MET A 328 -10.12 3.49 10.71
N THR A 329 -9.95 3.18 12.00
CA THR A 329 -10.65 2.03 12.61
C THR A 329 -12.16 2.22 12.67
N ALA A 330 -12.64 3.45 12.86
CA ALA A 330 -14.06 3.79 12.85
C ALA A 330 -14.68 3.62 11.46
N ASN A 331 -14.01 4.10 10.42
CA ASN A 331 -14.43 3.92 9.04
C ASN A 331 -14.49 2.45 8.65
N HIS A 332 -13.47 1.65 9.03
CA HIS A 332 -13.47 0.21 8.80
C HIS A 332 -14.70 -0.47 9.43
N TYR A 333 -14.99 -0.17 10.70
CA TYR A 333 -16.17 -0.68 11.40
C TYR A 333 -17.48 -0.27 10.72
N ALA A 334 -17.62 1.01 10.37
CA ALA A 334 -18.81 1.53 9.72
C ALA A 334 -19.03 0.91 8.33
N GLU A 335 -17.96 0.73 7.57
CA GLU A 335 -17.98 0.15 6.23
C GLU A 335 -18.43 -1.30 6.29
N LEU A 336 -17.84 -2.09 7.19
CA LEU A 336 -18.23 -3.47 7.43
C LEU A 336 -19.69 -3.58 7.91
N SER A 337 -20.17 -2.63 8.71
CA SER A 337 -21.58 -2.60 9.16
C SER A 337 -22.57 -2.45 8.00
N LYS A 338 -22.13 -1.95 6.84
CA LYS A 338 -22.99 -1.93 5.63
C LYS A 338 -23.29 -3.34 5.12
N ALA A 339 -22.42 -4.32 5.35
CA ALA A 339 -22.66 -5.70 4.92
C ALA A 339 -23.83 -6.34 5.68
N GLU A 340 -24.13 -5.92 6.92
CA GLU A 340 -25.35 -6.39 7.62
C GLU A 340 -26.63 -5.99 6.88
N LEU A 341 -26.56 -4.93 6.07
CA LEU A 341 -27.65 -4.43 5.24
C LEU A 341 -27.64 -5.03 3.82
N GLY A 342 -26.80 -6.04 3.54
CA GLY A 342 -26.68 -6.66 2.23
C GLY A 342 -26.04 -5.76 1.17
N LYS A 343 -25.24 -4.77 1.57
CA LYS A 343 -24.56 -3.84 0.66
C LYS A 343 -23.12 -4.28 0.39
N THR A 344 -22.59 -3.88 -0.76
CA THR A 344 -21.15 -3.98 -1.02
C THR A 344 -20.39 -3.14 -0.01
N VAL A 345 -19.23 -3.65 0.40
CA VAL A 345 -18.31 -2.97 1.31
C VAL A 345 -17.04 -2.64 0.57
N ARG A 346 -16.49 -1.45 0.81
CA ARG A 346 -15.09 -1.18 0.50
C ARG A 346 -14.24 -1.89 1.56
N TYR A 347 -13.22 -2.63 1.15
CA TYR A 347 -12.49 -3.49 2.09
C TYR A 347 -10.98 -3.23 2.14
N ALA A 348 -10.48 -2.50 1.15
CA ALA A 348 -9.13 -1.98 1.09
C ALA A 348 -9.19 -0.51 0.65
N GLY A 349 -8.11 0.23 0.88
CA GLY A 349 -8.03 1.65 0.49
C GLY A 349 -8.30 2.63 1.63
N GLU A 350 -8.38 2.17 2.89
CA GLU A 350 -8.31 3.09 4.03
C GLU A 350 -6.94 3.75 4.09
N GLN A 351 -6.89 5.05 4.39
CA GLN A 351 -5.65 5.80 4.46
C GLN A 351 -5.51 6.54 5.78
N ALA A 352 -4.29 6.52 6.34
CA ALA A 352 -3.98 7.29 7.55
C ALA A 352 -4.22 8.80 7.38
N LEU A 353 -4.09 9.30 6.14
CA LEU A 353 -4.48 10.65 5.74
C LEU A 353 -5.47 10.53 4.58
N PRO A 354 -6.70 11.05 4.72
CA PRO A 354 -7.69 10.97 3.65
C PRO A 354 -7.21 11.74 2.41
N ASP A 355 -7.17 11.07 1.26
CA ASP A 355 -6.61 11.63 0.02
C ASP A 355 -7.64 11.75 -1.11
N LYS A 356 -8.94 11.52 -0.81
CA LYS A 356 -10.02 11.62 -1.78
C LYS A 356 -9.87 12.83 -2.67
N TYR A 357 -9.88 12.56 -3.96
CA TYR A 357 -9.57 13.54 -4.96
C TYR A 357 -10.79 13.86 -5.82
N VAL A 358 -10.70 14.98 -6.51
CA VAL A 358 -11.52 15.28 -7.69
C VAL A 358 -10.59 15.46 -8.89
N PRO A 359 -11.08 15.24 -10.13
CA PRO A 359 -10.33 15.64 -11.31
C PRO A 359 -9.90 17.11 -11.22
N LEU A 360 -8.70 17.42 -11.71
CA LEU A 360 -8.17 18.78 -11.70
C LEU A 360 -9.13 19.74 -12.44
N ILE A 361 -9.50 20.83 -11.76
CA ILE A 361 -10.29 21.92 -12.34
C ILE A 361 -9.30 22.93 -12.90
N ILE A 362 -9.35 23.13 -14.22
CA ILE A 362 -8.45 24.05 -14.94
C ILE A 362 -9.26 25.28 -15.34
N ASP A 363 -9.20 26.29 -14.48
CA ASP A 363 -9.92 27.56 -14.60
C ASP A 363 -8.97 28.78 -14.59
N SER A 364 -7.68 28.56 -14.39
CA SER A 364 -6.59 29.52 -14.58
C SER A 364 -5.36 28.76 -15.04
N VAL A 365 -4.59 29.30 -15.98
CA VAL A 365 -3.39 28.65 -16.51
C VAL A 365 -2.15 29.53 -16.40
N PRO A 366 -0.95 28.95 -16.33
CA PRO A 366 0.29 29.70 -16.44
C PRO A 366 0.37 30.52 -17.73
N ASN A 367 0.93 31.73 -17.66
CA ASN A 367 1.10 32.59 -18.84
C ASN A 367 2.36 32.18 -19.63
N LEU A 368 2.29 31.02 -20.27
CA LEU A 368 3.38 30.43 -21.05
C LEU A 368 3.09 30.53 -22.54
N ASN A 369 4.09 30.91 -23.32
CA ASN A 369 3.97 30.94 -24.77
C ASN A 369 4.26 29.56 -25.39
N ILE A 370 3.82 29.38 -26.64
CA ILE A 370 3.97 28.11 -27.37
C ILE A 370 5.45 27.67 -27.49
N ALA A 371 6.38 28.60 -27.60
CA ALA A 371 7.81 28.26 -27.70
C ALA A 371 8.35 27.72 -26.37
N GLU A 372 7.95 28.31 -25.24
CA GLU A 372 8.31 27.83 -23.89
C GLU A 372 7.76 26.42 -23.64
N LEU A 373 6.50 26.17 -24.00
CA LEU A 373 5.87 24.84 -23.86
C LEU A 373 6.56 23.78 -24.72
N ASN A 374 6.85 24.08 -25.98
CA ASN A 374 7.56 23.16 -26.88
C ASN A 374 9.00 22.88 -26.41
N GLN A 375 9.69 23.90 -25.89
CA GLN A 375 11.03 23.73 -25.34
C GLN A 375 11.00 22.85 -24.09
N ALA A 376 10.07 23.10 -23.17
CA ALA A 376 9.90 22.29 -21.96
C ALA A 376 9.59 20.83 -22.28
N LEU A 377 8.71 20.56 -23.26
CA LEU A 377 8.42 19.20 -23.72
C LEU A 377 9.65 18.53 -24.35
N THR A 378 10.46 19.27 -25.09
CA THR A 378 11.71 18.76 -25.68
C THR A 378 12.71 18.37 -24.60
N ASP A 379 12.91 19.24 -23.60
CA ASP A 379 13.80 18.99 -22.49
C ASP A 379 13.30 17.83 -21.60
N LEU A 380 11.99 17.75 -21.38
CA LEU A 380 11.33 16.66 -20.65
C LEU A 380 11.54 15.31 -21.36
N ASN A 381 11.37 15.24 -22.69
CA ASN A 381 11.63 14.02 -23.47
C ASN A 381 13.09 13.56 -23.33
N ALA A 382 14.03 14.49 -23.40
CA ALA A 382 15.45 14.18 -23.22
C ALA A 382 15.75 13.71 -21.79
N TYR A 383 15.11 14.31 -20.79
CA TYR A 383 15.24 13.88 -19.39
C TYR A 383 14.64 12.49 -19.15
N GLU A 384 13.43 12.24 -19.64
CA GLU A 384 12.75 10.94 -19.53
C GLU A 384 13.58 9.81 -20.15
N THR A 385 14.17 10.06 -21.32
CA THR A 385 15.07 9.08 -21.99
C THR A 385 16.24 8.72 -21.08
N ARG A 386 16.93 9.72 -20.51
CA ARG A 386 18.04 9.49 -19.56
C ARG A 386 17.58 8.77 -18.29
N LEU A 387 16.40 9.11 -17.78
CA LEU A 387 15.84 8.47 -16.58
C LEU A 387 15.50 7.00 -16.84
N HIS A 388 14.91 6.67 -17.99
CA HIS A 388 14.66 5.30 -18.40
C HIS A 388 15.95 4.51 -18.62
N GLU A 389 16.99 5.12 -19.20
CA GLU A 389 18.31 4.49 -19.31
C GLU A 389 18.90 4.16 -17.92
N GLN A 390 18.80 5.11 -16.97
CA GLN A 390 19.24 4.90 -15.59
C GLN A 390 18.44 3.80 -14.88
N LEU A 391 17.11 3.81 -14.99
CA LEU A 391 16.23 2.77 -14.44
C LEU A 391 16.47 1.41 -15.11
N ALA A 392 16.65 1.36 -16.43
CA ALA A 392 16.93 0.11 -17.14
C ALA A 392 18.27 -0.49 -16.69
N HIS A 393 19.29 0.34 -16.45
CA HIS A 393 20.59 -0.14 -16.00
C HIS A 393 20.55 -0.78 -14.60
N HIS A 394 19.81 -0.16 -13.67
CA HIS A 394 19.80 -0.58 -12.26
C HIS A 394 18.62 -1.47 -11.87
N ASN A 395 17.50 -1.36 -12.56
CA ASN A 395 16.20 -1.88 -12.12
C ASN A 395 15.47 -2.71 -13.18
N ARG A 396 16.02 -2.96 -14.37
CA ARG A 396 15.36 -3.82 -15.35
C ARG A 396 15.19 -5.24 -14.82
N TYR A 397 13.96 -5.71 -14.76
CA TYR A 397 13.68 -7.08 -14.33
C TYR A 397 14.25 -8.10 -15.33
N ASP A 398 14.85 -9.15 -14.79
CA ASP A 398 15.28 -10.33 -15.53
C ASP A 398 15.11 -11.56 -14.65
N LEU A 399 14.42 -12.58 -15.17
CA LEU A 399 14.01 -13.75 -14.38
C LEU A 399 15.20 -14.49 -13.74
N VAL A 400 16.40 -14.43 -14.31
CA VAL A 400 17.56 -15.20 -13.84
C VAL A 400 18.59 -14.31 -13.15
N THR A 401 18.81 -13.11 -13.67
CA THR A 401 19.93 -12.25 -13.26
C THR A 401 19.52 -11.06 -12.40
N ARG A 402 18.25 -10.66 -12.46
CA ARG A 402 17.67 -9.51 -11.75
C ARG A 402 16.21 -9.76 -11.37
N ASN A 403 16.02 -10.68 -10.43
CA ASN A 403 14.75 -11.03 -9.81
C ASN A 403 14.77 -10.76 -8.29
N CYS A 404 13.68 -11.12 -7.60
CA CYS A 404 13.50 -10.83 -6.19
C CYS A 404 14.63 -11.37 -5.30
N VAL A 405 15.12 -12.56 -5.59
CA VAL A 405 16.19 -13.20 -4.82
C VAL A 405 17.55 -12.60 -5.14
N THR A 406 17.86 -12.45 -6.43
CA THR A 406 19.17 -11.95 -6.84
C THR A 406 19.42 -10.53 -6.34
N GLU A 407 18.39 -9.67 -6.35
CA GLU A 407 18.49 -8.33 -5.80
C GLU A 407 18.62 -8.35 -4.27
N LEU A 408 17.93 -9.24 -3.54
CA LEU A 408 18.13 -9.39 -2.10
C LEU A 408 19.58 -9.74 -1.75
N PHE A 409 20.15 -10.77 -2.39
CA PHE A 409 21.56 -11.12 -2.12
C PHE A 409 22.53 -10.04 -2.58
N ARG A 410 22.28 -9.37 -3.71
CA ARG A 410 23.12 -8.24 -4.16
C ARG A 410 23.09 -7.07 -3.17
N SER A 411 21.95 -6.81 -2.54
CA SER A 411 21.81 -5.79 -1.50
C SER A 411 22.46 -6.19 -0.18
N LEU A 412 22.38 -7.48 0.21
CA LEU A 412 23.14 -8.00 1.35
C LEU A 412 24.65 -7.88 1.11
N ASP A 413 25.13 -8.27 -0.07
CA ASP A 413 26.53 -8.15 -0.48
C ASP A 413 26.97 -6.68 -0.48
N GLY A 414 26.14 -5.79 -1.03
CA GLY A 414 26.37 -4.34 -1.03
C GLY A 414 26.53 -3.77 0.38
N ALA A 415 25.67 -4.16 1.31
CA ALA A 415 25.74 -3.72 2.71
C ALA A 415 27.06 -4.17 3.37
N ILE A 416 27.40 -5.45 3.26
CA ILE A 416 28.58 -6.02 3.94
C ILE A 416 29.89 -5.50 3.36
N LEU A 417 29.98 -5.40 2.03
CA LEU A 417 31.19 -4.97 1.35
C LEU A 417 31.43 -3.45 1.44
N SER A 418 30.37 -2.65 1.61
CA SER A 418 30.50 -1.20 1.80
C SER A 418 30.90 -0.78 3.23
N SER A 419 30.90 -1.73 4.18
CA SER A 419 31.29 -1.46 5.56
C SER A 419 32.74 -0.95 5.67
N SER A 420 32.99 -0.08 6.65
CA SER A 420 34.32 0.49 6.92
C SER A 420 35.36 -0.59 7.23
N ALA A 421 34.95 -1.68 7.88
CA ALA A 421 35.79 -2.83 8.18
C ALA A 421 36.21 -3.59 6.90
N SER A 422 35.28 -3.81 5.96
CA SER A 422 35.57 -4.46 4.67
C SER A 422 36.54 -3.67 3.79
N ARG A 423 36.55 -2.34 3.91
CA ARG A 423 37.49 -1.48 3.14
C ARG A 423 38.93 -1.54 3.63
N LEU A 424 39.17 -2.04 4.84
CA LEU A 424 40.51 -2.11 5.46
C LEU A 424 41.19 -3.47 5.24
N THR A 425 40.45 -4.50 4.85
CA THR A 425 40.94 -5.87 4.68
C THR A 425 40.50 -6.45 3.33
N ASN A 426 41.47 -6.84 2.50
CA ASN A 426 41.22 -7.34 1.12
C ASN A 426 40.57 -8.74 1.02
N ALA A 427 40.02 -9.30 2.10
CA ALA A 427 39.49 -10.67 2.13
C ALA A 427 37.96 -10.67 2.25
N SER A 428 37.26 -10.62 1.11
CA SER A 428 35.78 -10.56 1.06
C SER A 428 35.09 -11.71 1.82
N ASN A 429 35.61 -12.94 1.71
CA ASN A 429 34.98 -14.12 2.29
C ASN A 429 34.97 -14.09 3.83
N THR A 430 36.01 -13.54 4.47
CA THR A 430 36.04 -13.45 5.94
C THR A 430 34.98 -12.50 6.48
N HIS A 431 34.61 -11.47 5.72
CA HIS A 431 33.55 -10.53 6.14
C HIS A 431 32.18 -11.18 6.14
N PHE A 432 31.86 -11.98 5.12
CA PHE A 432 30.59 -12.71 5.06
C PHE A 432 30.49 -13.80 6.13
N GLU A 433 31.57 -14.55 6.36
CA GLU A 433 31.65 -15.54 7.44
C GLU A 433 31.41 -14.89 8.81
N GLN A 434 32.03 -13.72 9.06
CA GLN A 434 31.84 -12.98 10.30
C GLN A 434 30.43 -12.39 10.42
N ALA A 435 29.90 -11.79 9.36
CA ALA A 435 28.62 -11.09 9.37
C ALA A 435 27.42 -12.03 9.38
N LEU A 436 27.42 -13.05 8.51
CA LEU A 436 26.26 -13.92 8.24
C LEU A 436 26.52 -15.40 8.49
N GLY A 437 27.78 -15.84 8.61
CA GLY A 437 28.15 -17.26 8.70
C GLY A 437 28.59 -17.91 7.39
N GLY A 438 28.53 -17.16 6.29
CA GLY A 438 28.89 -17.65 4.97
C GLY A 438 28.41 -16.72 3.86
N HIS A 439 28.78 -17.04 2.61
CA HIS A 439 28.40 -16.27 1.43
C HIS A 439 27.53 -17.08 0.46
N ILE A 440 26.46 -16.46 -0.05
CA ILE A 440 25.55 -17.04 -1.03
C ILE A 440 25.65 -16.23 -2.31
N ARG A 441 26.03 -16.89 -3.40
CA ARG A 441 26.06 -16.24 -4.70
C ARG A 441 24.68 -16.26 -5.36
N ALA A 442 24.21 -15.09 -5.76
CA ALA A 442 22.89 -14.89 -6.37
C ALA A 442 22.70 -15.68 -7.68
N ASP A 443 23.75 -15.82 -8.50
CA ASP A 443 23.70 -16.43 -9.84
C ASP A 443 23.32 -17.92 -9.84
N TYR A 444 23.58 -18.63 -8.74
CA TYR A 444 23.18 -20.04 -8.56
C TYR A 444 21.94 -20.20 -7.69
N ASN A 445 21.42 -19.12 -7.11
CA ASN A 445 20.36 -19.13 -6.12
C ASN A 445 19.21 -18.21 -6.51
N PHE A 446 19.02 -17.96 -7.81
CA PHE A 446 17.99 -17.03 -8.29
C PHE A 446 16.55 -17.58 -8.11
N ILE A 447 16.40 -18.85 -7.74
CA ILE A 447 15.10 -19.48 -7.47
C ILE A 447 14.81 -19.41 -5.95
N PRO A 448 13.68 -18.84 -5.51
CA PRO A 448 13.36 -18.61 -4.10
C PRO A 448 13.55 -19.80 -3.14
N TRP A 449 13.08 -20.99 -3.51
CA TRP A 449 13.22 -22.18 -2.65
C TRP A 449 14.67 -22.68 -2.57
N VAL A 450 15.42 -22.60 -3.67
CA VAL A 450 16.86 -22.95 -3.72
C VAL A 450 17.65 -21.98 -2.84
N ALA A 451 17.30 -20.70 -2.91
CA ALA A 451 17.90 -19.66 -2.07
C ALA A 451 17.66 -19.90 -0.59
N PHE A 452 16.44 -20.26 -0.21
CA PHE A 452 16.09 -20.60 1.16
C PHE A 452 16.92 -21.78 1.68
N GLN A 453 17.07 -22.84 0.89
CA GLN A 453 17.94 -23.98 1.24
C GLN A 453 19.41 -23.56 1.39
N SER A 454 19.91 -22.68 0.51
CA SER A 454 21.26 -22.13 0.63
C SER A 454 21.44 -21.26 1.88
N VAL A 455 20.43 -20.49 2.29
CA VAL A 455 20.43 -19.74 3.55
C VAL A 455 20.56 -20.69 4.73
N GLN A 456 19.74 -21.74 4.78
CA GLN A 456 19.81 -22.75 5.84
C GLN A 456 21.16 -23.47 5.90
N ALA A 457 21.79 -23.71 4.75
CA ALA A 457 23.05 -24.42 4.68
C ALA A 457 24.28 -23.57 4.98
N LYS A 458 24.23 -22.24 4.73
CA LYS A 458 25.42 -21.38 4.71
C LYS A 458 25.39 -20.21 5.67
N PHE A 459 24.23 -19.73 6.08
CA PHE A 459 24.16 -18.69 7.11
C PHE A 459 24.12 -19.32 8.50
N ARG A 460 24.40 -18.52 9.53
CA ARG A 460 24.19 -18.89 10.94
C ARG A 460 22.69 -18.88 11.26
N VAL A 461 21.98 -19.87 10.73
CA VAL A 461 20.56 -20.05 11.02
C VAL A 461 20.41 -20.69 12.41
N SER A 462 19.74 -20.00 13.31
CA SER A 462 19.50 -20.46 14.68
C SER A 462 18.19 -21.23 14.81
N ASP A 463 17.22 -20.90 13.96
CA ASP A 463 15.87 -21.46 13.98
C ASP A 463 15.24 -21.40 12.59
N SER A 464 14.31 -22.30 12.30
CA SER A 464 13.54 -22.31 11.07
C SER A 464 12.12 -22.80 11.32
N GLN A 465 11.14 -22.06 10.82
CA GLN A 465 9.73 -22.38 11.01
C GLN A 465 8.95 -22.27 9.70
N LEU A 466 7.98 -23.17 9.54
CA LEU A 466 6.94 -23.08 8.52
C LEU A 466 5.71 -22.45 9.16
N LEU A 467 5.33 -21.29 8.64
CA LEU A 467 4.14 -20.59 9.02
C LEU A 467 3.03 -20.93 8.00
N PRO A 468 1.94 -21.60 8.41
CA PRO A 468 0.90 -22.06 7.50
C PRO A 468 0.17 -20.88 6.83
N SER A 469 -0.42 -21.14 5.67
CA SER A 469 -1.37 -20.21 5.06
C SER A 469 -2.72 -20.23 5.77
N TYR A 470 -3.65 -19.38 5.33
CA TYR A 470 -5.02 -19.45 5.85
C TYR A 470 -5.67 -20.82 5.65
N HIS A 471 -5.65 -21.40 4.44
CA HIS A 471 -6.21 -22.74 4.21
C HIS A 471 -5.51 -23.81 5.09
N GLY A 472 -4.19 -23.73 5.22
CA GLY A 472 -3.42 -24.63 6.10
C GLY A 472 -3.88 -24.56 7.56
N LEU A 473 -4.11 -23.36 8.08
CA LEU A 473 -4.66 -23.16 9.43
C LEU A 473 -6.08 -23.75 9.58
N GLN A 474 -6.91 -23.68 8.54
CA GLN A 474 -8.24 -24.29 8.57
C GLN A 474 -8.15 -25.83 8.57
N LEU A 475 -7.23 -26.40 7.80
CA LEU A 475 -6.98 -27.84 7.81
C LEU A 475 -6.45 -28.33 9.17
N GLU A 476 -5.56 -27.57 9.81
CA GLU A 476 -5.06 -27.88 11.15
C GLU A 476 -6.19 -27.93 12.18
N LYS A 477 -7.14 -26.98 12.13
CA LYS A 477 -8.34 -26.99 12.99
C LYS A 477 -9.20 -28.25 12.77
N LEU A 478 -9.16 -28.82 11.57
CA LEU A 478 -9.90 -30.01 11.18
C LEU A 478 -9.10 -31.31 11.32
N ALA A 479 -7.86 -31.29 11.79
CA ALA A 479 -6.97 -32.46 11.80
C ALA A 479 -7.57 -33.69 12.51
N ASN A 480 -8.40 -33.47 13.53
CA ASN A 480 -9.09 -34.54 14.28
C ASN A 480 -10.47 -34.91 13.71
N GLN A 481 -10.84 -34.39 12.53
CA GLN A 481 -12.16 -34.55 11.89
C GLN A 481 -12.00 -34.98 10.43
N PRO A 482 -11.57 -36.23 10.15
CA PRO A 482 -11.11 -36.65 8.83
C PRO A 482 -12.17 -36.50 7.73
N LEU A 483 -13.46 -36.71 8.05
CA LEU A 483 -14.56 -36.51 7.09
C LEU A 483 -14.73 -35.04 6.68
N ASN A 484 -14.44 -34.09 7.58
CA ASN A 484 -14.49 -32.67 7.27
C ASN A 484 -13.23 -32.22 6.52
N SER A 485 -12.05 -32.77 6.84
CA SER A 485 -10.83 -32.53 6.06
C SER A 485 -10.96 -32.99 4.60
N LEU A 486 -11.68 -34.09 4.33
CA LEU A 486 -11.94 -34.54 2.96
C LEU A 486 -12.77 -33.54 2.14
N LYS A 487 -13.65 -32.76 2.79
CA LYS A 487 -14.45 -31.73 2.12
C LYS A 487 -13.57 -30.56 1.64
N GLU A 488 -12.51 -30.26 2.36
CA GLU A 488 -11.55 -29.20 2.02
C GLU A 488 -10.61 -29.56 0.86
N ILE A 489 -10.68 -30.78 0.29
CA ILE A 489 -9.87 -31.17 -0.87
C ILE A 489 -10.39 -30.52 -2.16
N SER A 490 -11.69 -30.20 -2.23
CA SER A 490 -12.32 -29.64 -3.43
C SER A 490 -12.94 -28.27 -3.19
N THR A 491 -12.81 -27.39 -4.18
CA THR A 491 -13.46 -26.08 -4.21
C THR A 491 -14.99 -26.17 -4.17
N LEU A 492 -15.57 -27.31 -4.58
CA LEU A 492 -17.02 -27.54 -4.58
C LEU A 492 -17.59 -27.90 -3.20
N THR A 493 -16.76 -28.44 -2.31
CA THR A 493 -17.19 -28.94 -0.99
C THR A 493 -16.51 -28.24 0.17
N SER A 494 -15.47 -27.44 -0.10
CA SER A 494 -14.74 -26.68 0.90
C SER A 494 -15.68 -25.76 1.66
N SER A 495 -15.57 -25.80 2.99
CA SER A 495 -16.26 -24.87 3.88
C SER A 495 -15.42 -23.61 4.12
N SER A 496 -14.12 -23.66 3.82
CA SER A 496 -13.19 -22.56 4.05
C SER A 496 -12.94 -21.69 2.81
N TYR A 497 -13.22 -22.17 1.60
CA TYR A 497 -12.99 -21.47 0.34
C TYR A 497 -14.29 -21.19 -0.42
N SER A 498 -14.40 -19.96 -0.92
CA SER A 498 -15.38 -19.53 -1.91
C SER A 498 -14.66 -19.08 -3.16
N PHE A 499 -15.20 -19.38 -4.34
CA PHE A 499 -14.59 -18.99 -5.61
C PHE A 499 -14.30 -17.49 -5.67
N ASN A 500 -13.04 -17.15 -5.92
CA ASN A 500 -12.60 -15.80 -6.21
C ASN A 500 -12.57 -15.59 -7.73
N ALA A 501 -13.21 -14.52 -8.23
CA ALA A 501 -13.25 -14.21 -9.65
C ALA A 501 -11.87 -13.92 -10.25
N ASN A 502 -10.90 -13.52 -9.41
CA ASN A 502 -9.53 -13.26 -9.83
C ASN A 502 -8.69 -14.54 -9.98
N ASP A 503 -9.17 -15.69 -9.50
CA ASP A 503 -8.49 -16.97 -9.66
C ASP A 503 -8.92 -17.68 -10.95
N ALA A 504 -8.01 -18.48 -11.52
CA ALA A 504 -8.39 -19.40 -12.57
C ALA A 504 -9.32 -20.49 -12.03
N TRP A 505 -10.14 -21.10 -12.89
CA TRP A 505 -10.98 -22.20 -12.45
C TRP A 505 -10.13 -23.44 -12.13
N PHE A 506 -10.30 -23.96 -10.90
CA PHE A 506 -9.72 -25.23 -10.47
C PHE A 506 -10.69 -25.99 -9.55
N LEU A 507 -10.54 -27.31 -9.49
CA LEU A 507 -11.45 -28.20 -8.75
C LEU A 507 -10.88 -28.68 -7.43
N PHE A 508 -9.57 -28.87 -7.37
CA PHE A 508 -8.91 -29.53 -6.25
C PHE A 508 -7.71 -28.74 -5.75
N PHE A 509 -7.59 -28.66 -4.42
CA PHE A 509 -6.36 -28.24 -3.76
C PHE A 509 -5.35 -29.40 -3.77
N THR A 510 -4.10 -29.09 -4.12
CA THR A 510 -3.04 -30.09 -4.38
C THR A 510 -1.84 -29.96 -3.42
N ASP A 511 -1.97 -29.08 -2.42
CA ASP A 511 -0.90 -28.73 -1.49
C ASP A 511 -0.45 -29.93 -0.67
N ASP A 512 -1.39 -30.62 -0.02
CA ASP A 512 -1.11 -31.67 0.96
C ASP A 512 -1.20 -33.09 0.40
N THR A 513 -1.40 -33.24 -0.92
CA THR A 513 -1.75 -34.52 -1.57
C THR A 513 -0.69 -34.97 -2.58
N VAL A 514 0.58 -35.01 -2.19
CA VAL A 514 1.72 -35.34 -3.08
C VAL A 514 1.47 -36.57 -3.96
N LEU A 515 0.95 -37.67 -3.41
CA LEU A 515 0.72 -38.91 -4.17
C LEU A 515 -0.42 -38.80 -5.19
N LEU A 516 -1.48 -38.04 -4.89
CA LEU A 516 -2.63 -37.86 -5.76
C LEU A 516 -2.50 -36.64 -6.67
N ARG A 517 -1.46 -35.81 -6.47
CA ARG A 517 -1.23 -34.56 -7.19
C ARG A 517 -1.31 -34.70 -8.71
N PRO A 518 -0.73 -35.73 -9.37
CA PRO A 518 -0.89 -35.87 -10.82
C PRO A 518 -2.33 -36.09 -11.27
N LEU A 519 -3.11 -36.84 -10.49
CA LEU A 519 -4.52 -37.11 -10.79
C LEU A 519 -5.36 -35.85 -10.58
N LEU A 520 -5.22 -35.20 -9.42
CA LEU A 520 -5.94 -33.96 -9.10
C LEU A 520 -5.54 -32.83 -10.06
N GLY A 521 -4.27 -32.75 -10.41
CA GLY A 521 -3.73 -31.82 -11.40
C GLY A 521 -4.31 -32.04 -12.79
N ALA A 522 -4.54 -33.30 -13.21
CA ALA A 522 -5.21 -33.58 -14.48
C ALA A 522 -6.64 -33.02 -14.51
N PHE A 523 -7.39 -33.11 -13.40
CA PHE A 523 -8.70 -32.48 -13.29
C PHE A 523 -8.61 -30.96 -13.33
N ASN A 524 -7.68 -30.35 -12.58
CA ASN A 524 -7.46 -28.90 -12.61
C ASN A 524 -7.09 -28.41 -14.02
N THR A 525 -6.19 -29.10 -14.71
CA THR A 525 -5.82 -28.80 -16.11
C THR A 525 -7.03 -28.89 -17.04
N ALA A 526 -7.87 -29.92 -16.90
CA ALA A 526 -9.08 -30.05 -17.70
C ALA A 526 -10.07 -28.90 -17.43
N THR A 527 -10.20 -28.47 -16.17
CA THR A 527 -11.03 -27.33 -15.78
C THR A 527 -10.51 -26.03 -16.37
N ALA A 528 -9.20 -25.79 -16.33
CA ALA A 528 -8.59 -24.60 -16.93
C ALA A 528 -8.77 -24.57 -18.46
N ILE A 529 -8.61 -25.71 -19.14
CA ILE A 529 -8.93 -25.84 -20.58
C ILE A 529 -10.41 -25.51 -20.84
N THR A 530 -11.31 -25.99 -19.98
CA THR A 530 -12.74 -25.68 -20.10
C THR A 530 -12.99 -24.18 -19.98
N GLN A 531 -12.34 -23.50 -19.02
CA GLN A 531 -12.42 -22.05 -18.88
C GLN A 531 -11.86 -21.33 -20.11
N SER A 532 -10.73 -21.76 -20.67
CA SER A 532 -10.19 -21.16 -21.91
C SER A 532 -11.14 -21.32 -23.09
N VAL A 533 -11.76 -22.50 -23.25
CA VAL A 533 -12.74 -22.74 -24.31
C VAL A 533 -13.97 -21.85 -24.12
N PHE A 534 -14.48 -21.75 -22.88
CA PHE A 534 -15.55 -20.81 -22.55
C PHE A 534 -15.15 -19.36 -22.86
N GLY A 535 -13.93 -18.97 -22.50
CA GLY A 535 -13.31 -17.68 -22.79
C GLY A 535 -13.28 -17.32 -24.28
N LEU A 536 -13.08 -18.29 -25.17
CA LEU A 536 -13.17 -18.06 -26.63
C LEU A 536 -14.59 -17.66 -27.06
N PHE A 537 -15.62 -18.15 -26.39
CA PHE A 537 -17.02 -17.82 -26.68
C PHE A 537 -17.49 -16.56 -25.94
N SER A 538 -16.94 -16.28 -24.75
CA SER A 538 -17.27 -15.08 -23.96
C SER A 538 -16.44 -13.85 -24.34
N LEU A 539 -15.37 -14.02 -25.13
CA LEU A 539 -14.46 -12.95 -25.60
C LEU A 539 -15.13 -11.61 -25.98
N PRO A 540 -16.25 -11.59 -26.75
CA PRO A 540 -16.88 -10.31 -27.11
C PRO A 540 -17.66 -9.63 -25.97
N PHE A 541 -17.78 -10.27 -24.80
CA PHE A 541 -18.57 -9.81 -23.66
C PHE A 541 -17.75 -9.56 -22.39
N ASP A 542 -16.54 -10.11 -22.30
CA ASP A 542 -15.68 -10.06 -21.10
C ASP A 542 -14.26 -9.56 -21.39
N ASP A 543 -14.04 -8.93 -22.55
CA ASP A 543 -12.73 -8.43 -23.01
C ASP A 543 -11.59 -9.47 -22.93
N GLY A 544 -11.94 -10.76 -22.94
CA GLY A 544 -11.00 -11.89 -22.88
C GLY A 544 -10.50 -12.27 -21.49
N GLU A 545 -11.12 -11.77 -20.42
CA GLU A 545 -10.78 -12.14 -19.04
C GLU A 545 -10.80 -13.65 -18.80
N ASN A 546 -11.85 -14.36 -19.22
CA ASN A 546 -11.93 -15.81 -19.02
C ASN A 546 -10.91 -16.60 -19.84
N LEU A 547 -10.57 -16.10 -21.04
CA LEU A 547 -9.56 -16.74 -21.88
C LEU A 547 -8.18 -16.63 -21.23
N HIS A 548 -7.84 -15.43 -20.74
CA HIS A 548 -6.60 -15.18 -20.01
C HIS A 548 -6.54 -16.02 -18.72
N ALA A 549 -7.59 -15.99 -17.90
CA ALA A 549 -7.66 -16.76 -16.66
C ALA A 549 -7.51 -18.26 -16.90
N GLY A 550 -8.19 -18.82 -17.91
CA GLY A 550 -8.03 -20.24 -18.26
C GLY A 550 -6.62 -20.60 -18.74
N ALA A 551 -5.97 -19.72 -19.50
CA ALA A 551 -4.59 -19.92 -19.93
C ALA A 551 -3.60 -19.91 -18.74
N VAL A 552 -3.79 -18.98 -17.80
CA VAL A 552 -3.05 -18.95 -16.53
C VAL A 552 -3.31 -20.24 -15.75
N GLY A 553 -4.56 -20.65 -15.57
CA GLY A 553 -4.94 -21.88 -14.88
C GLY A 553 -4.28 -23.12 -15.47
N PHE A 554 -4.15 -23.20 -16.79
CA PHE A 554 -3.46 -24.29 -17.47
C PHE A 554 -1.97 -24.31 -17.11
N LEU A 555 -1.29 -23.16 -17.23
CA LEU A 555 0.13 -23.01 -16.90
C LEU A 555 0.43 -23.35 -15.43
N MET A 556 -0.51 -23.06 -14.52
CA MET A 556 -0.36 -23.32 -13.09
C MET A 556 -0.77 -24.75 -12.69
N SER A 557 -1.59 -25.44 -13.48
CA SER A 557 -2.03 -26.82 -13.20
C SER A 557 -1.17 -27.87 -13.89
N ALA A 558 -0.64 -27.59 -15.08
CA ALA A 558 0.16 -28.56 -15.85
C ALA A 558 1.40 -29.10 -15.10
N PRO A 559 2.15 -28.32 -14.29
CA PRO A 559 3.26 -28.84 -13.50
C PRO A 559 2.86 -29.88 -12.45
N GLU A 560 1.59 -29.88 -12.00
CA GLU A 560 1.07 -30.83 -11.02
C GLU A 560 1.07 -32.27 -11.54
N LEU A 561 0.97 -32.44 -12.87
CA LEU A 561 1.07 -33.73 -13.56
C LEU A 561 2.42 -34.43 -13.31
N VAL A 562 3.46 -33.66 -12.98
CA VAL A 562 4.81 -34.14 -12.66
C VAL A 562 5.21 -33.79 -11.23
N PHE A 563 4.23 -33.75 -10.32
CA PHE A 563 4.39 -33.56 -8.87
C PHE A 563 4.84 -32.16 -8.43
N ILE A 564 4.91 -31.18 -9.32
CA ILE A 564 5.27 -29.80 -8.95
C ILE A 564 4.00 -29.08 -8.50
N ASN A 565 3.98 -28.58 -7.26
CA ASN A 565 2.85 -27.79 -6.77
C ASN A 565 2.99 -26.33 -7.19
N ILE A 566 1.91 -25.75 -7.70
CA ILE A 566 1.72 -24.30 -7.76
C ILE A 566 0.37 -24.04 -7.14
N ARG A 567 0.38 -23.27 -6.05
CA ARG A 567 -0.79 -23.10 -5.22
C ARG A 567 -1.87 -22.31 -5.95
N LYS A 568 -3.12 -22.69 -5.68
CA LYS A 568 -4.32 -22.10 -6.27
C LYS A 568 -5.28 -21.72 -5.16
N GLY A 569 -6.17 -20.78 -5.47
CA GLY A 569 -7.13 -20.27 -4.52
C GLY A 569 -6.53 -19.16 -3.67
N SER A 570 -7.09 -17.98 -3.85
CA SER A 570 -6.89 -16.80 -3.03
C SER A 570 -8.22 -16.40 -2.40
N TYR A 571 -8.15 -15.57 -1.37
CA TYR A 571 -9.31 -15.08 -0.66
C TYR A 571 -9.51 -13.61 -1.01
N PRO A 572 -10.68 -13.22 -1.55
CA PRO A 572 -10.98 -11.82 -1.82
C PRO A 572 -11.06 -11.03 -0.51
N TYR A 573 -11.42 -11.71 0.59
CA TYR A 573 -11.54 -11.12 1.90
C TYR A 573 -11.13 -12.09 2.99
N LEU A 574 -10.32 -11.62 3.96
CA LEU A 574 -10.10 -12.25 5.26
C LEU A 574 -9.96 -11.18 6.35
N PRO A 575 -10.52 -11.40 7.56
CA PRO A 575 -10.50 -10.40 8.62
C PRO A 575 -9.09 -10.13 9.13
N ARG A 576 -8.82 -8.87 9.51
CA ARG A 576 -7.53 -8.48 10.10
C ARG A 576 -7.30 -9.07 11.49
N SER A 577 -8.33 -9.50 12.23
CA SER A 577 -8.17 -10.25 13.50
C SER A 577 -7.32 -11.50 13.38
N LEU A 578 -7.26 -12.14 12.21
CA LEU A 578 -6.38 -13.28 11.95
C LEU A 578 -4.88 -12.94 12.15
N LEU A 579 -4.54 -11.65 12.21
CA LEU A 579 -3.21 -11.16 12.55
C LEU A 579 -2.95 -11.22 14.05
N LEU A 580 -3.94 -11.00 14.91
CA LEU A 580 -3.77 -10.91 16.37
C LEU A 580 -3.66 -12.28 17.04
N ASP A 581 -4.36 -13.29 16.54
CA ASP A 581 -4.28 -14.66 17.07
C ASP A 581 -2.96 -15.37 16.73
N HIS A 582 -2.15 -14.80 15.84
CA HIS A 582 -0.95 -15.44 15.27
C HIS A 582 0.29 -14.53 15.22
N THR A 583 0.32 -13.45 16.02
CA THR A 583 1.46 -12.50 16.11
C THR A 583 2.42 -12.78 17.27
N GLU A 584 2.28 -13.89 18.00
CA GLU A 584 3.24 -14.31 19.04
C GLU A 584 4.54 -14.97 18.49
N TYR A 585 4.97 -14.63 17.27
CA TYR A 585 6.16 -15.22 16.62
C TYR A 585 7.28 -14.21 16.35
#